data_AF-A0A834Z4X5-F1
#
_entry.id   AF-A0A834Z4X5-F1
#
_cell.length_a   1.000
_cell.length_b   1.000
_cell.length_c   1.000
_cell.angle_alpha   90.00
_cell.angle_beta   90.00
_cell.angle_gamma   90.00
#
_symmetry.space_group_name_H-M   'P 1'
#
loop_
_entity.id
_entity.type
_entity.pdbx_description
1 polymer ?
#
loop_
_entity_poly.entity_id
_entity_poly.type
_entity_poly.pdbx_seq_one_letter_code
_entity_poly.pdbx_strand_id
1 'polypeptide(L)'
;MKEEKLRGRPGYEHLNDPLHILIEAEFPPNIVDIRLRQAQEIIEELLKPVDESQDFYKRQQLRELALLNSNFREESPRPSGSVSPFGSSGMKRAKTGL
;
A
#
# COMPACT_ATOMS: atom_id res chain seq x y z
N MET A 1 -10.40 -17.70 -0.30
CA MET A 1 -11.54 -17.64 0.64
C MET A 1 -11.06 -18.05 2.04
N LYS A 2 -10.29 -17.19 2.71
CA LYS A 2 -9.78 -17.46 4.08
C LYS A 2 -10.73 -16.90 5.13
N GLU A 3 -11.24 -15.70 4.90
CA GLU A 3 -12.25 -15.02 5.73
C GLU A 3 -13.53 -15.86 5.89
N GLU A 4 -14.09 -16.37 4.78
CA GLU A 4 -15.32 -17.18 4.79
C GLU A 4 -15.20 -18.44 5.66
N LYS A 5 -14.01 -19.04 5.77
CA LYS A 5 -13.75 -20.22 6.61
C LYS A 5 -13.73 -19.90 8.11
N LEU A 6 -13.56 -18.63 8.46
CA LEU A 6 -13.44 -18.14 9.84
C LEU A 6 -14.75 -17.54 10.36
N ARG A 7 -15.70 -17.19 9.48
CA ARG A 7 -17.02 -16.70 9.90
C ARG A 7 -17.73 -17.69 10.83
N GLY A 8 -18.36 -17.16 11.87
CA GLY A 8 -19.08 -17.94 12.88
C GLY A 8 -18.19 -18.66 13.89
N ARG A 9 -16.86 -18.53 13.82
CA ARG A 9 -15.96 -18.99 14.87
C ARG A 9 -15.86 -17.96 16.01
N PRO A 10 -15.68 -18.41 17.27
CA PRO A 10 -15.41 -17.49 18.38
C PRO A 10 -14.19 -16.62 18.10
N GLY A 11 -14.28 -15.31 18.39
CA GLY A 11 -13.25 -14.31 18.12
C GLY A 11 -13.24 -13.76 16.69
N TYR A 12 -14.15 -14.21 15.82
CA TYR A 12 -14.34 -13.73 14.44
C TYR A 12 -15.76 -13.23 14.19
N GLU A 13 -16.47 -12.84 15.24
CA GLU A 13 -17.86 -12.38 15.18
C GLU A 13 -17.99 -11.14 14.27
N HIS A 14 -16.97 -10.27 14.30
CA HIS A 14 -16.86 -9.04 13.51
C HIS A 14 -16.85 -9.27 11.99
N LEU A 15 -16.60 -10.50 11.52
CA LEU A 15 -16.64 -10.83 10.09
C LEU A 15 -18.06 -10.86 9.51
N ASN A 16 -19.08 -10.76 10.36
CA ASN A 16 -20.48 -10.61 9.95
C ASN A 16 -20.90 -9.14 9.84
N ASP A 17 -20.11 -8.23 10.40
CA ASP A 17 -20.39 -6.79 10.33
C ASP A 17 -19.89 -6.21 9.00
N PRO A 18 -20.47 -5.10 8.52
CA PRO A 18 -19.88 -4.33 7.43
C PRO A 18 -18.44 -3.92 7.76
N LEU A 19 -17.60 -3.71 6.75
CA LEU A 19 -16.23 -3.23 6.95
C LEU A 19 -16.24 -1.93 7.77
N HIS A 20 -15.57 -1.94 8.91
CA HIS A 20 -15.56 -0.84 9.87
C HIS A 20 -14.18 -0.70 10.51
N ILE A 21 -13.99 0.42 11.20
CA ILE A 21 -12.80 0.69 12.02
C ILE A 21 -13.28 0.76 13.47
N LEU A 22 -12.65 -0.01 14.33
CA LEU A 22 -12.87 0.04 15.78
C LEU A 22 -11.77 0.90 16.40
N ILE A 23 -12.16 1.94 17.15
CA ILE A 23 -11.24 2.80 17.89
C ILE A 23 -11.44 2.52 19.38
N GLU A 24 -10.46 1.89 20.00
CA GLU A 24 -10.41 1.63 21.44
C GLU A 24 -9.27 2.41 22.07
N ALA A 25 -9.47 2.91 23.28
CA ALA A 25 -8.48 3.71 23.97
C ALA A 25 -8.53 3.43 25.48
N GLU A 26 -7.36 3.20 26.07
CA GLU A 26 -7.19 3.06 27.52
C GLU A 26 -6.34 4.22 28.02
N PHE A 27 -6.99 5.20 28.64
CA PHE A 27 -6.35 6.39 29.19
C PHE A 27 -7.05 6.86 30.47
N PRO A 28 -6.40 7.73 31.28
CA PRO A 28 -7.07 8.43 32.36
C PRO A 28 -8.37 9.12 31.90
N PRO A 29 -9.42 9.12 32.73
CA PRO A 29 -10.75 9.64 32.37
C PRO A 29 -10.74 11.08 31.86
N ASN A 30 -9.78 11.89 32.31
CA ASN A 30 -9.68 13.29 31.93
C ASN A 30 -9.13 13.53 30.50
N ILE A 31 -8.58 12.51 29.84
CA ILE A 31 -8.02 12.66 28.48
C ILE A 31 -8.58 11.67 27.46
N VAL A 32 -9.22 10.59 27.89
CA VAL A 32 -9.68 9.51 26.99
C VAL A 32 -10.63 10.04 25.92
N ASP A 33 -11.59 10.87 26.29
CA ASP A 33 -12.58 11.42 25.35
C ASP A 33 -11.92 12.32 24.29
N ILE A 34 -10.93 13.13 24.72
CA ILE A 34 -10.20 14.02 23.82
C ILE A 34 -9.37 13.19 22.83
N ARG A 35 -8.72 12.12 23.30
CA ARG A 35 -7.92 11.22 22.44
C ARG A 35 -8.78 10.45 21.46
N LEU A 36 -9.93 9.93 21.91
CA LEU A 36 -10.88 9.24 21.03
C LEU A 36 -11.40 10.16 19.93
N ARG A 37 -11.79 11.39 20.29
CA ARG A 37 -12.24 12.38 19.30
C ARG A 37 -11.17 12.74 18.29
N GLN A 38 -9.93 12.96 18.74
CA GLN A 38 -8.80 13.23 17.84
C GLN A 38 -8.57 12.07 16.86
N ALA A 39 -8.58 10.83 17.36
CA ALA A 39 -8.42 9.66 16.50
C ALA A 39 -9.57 9.55 15.49
N GLN A 40 -10.81 9.80 15.92
CA GLN A 40 -11.98 9.81 15.04
C GLN A 40 -11.81 10.85 13.91
N GLU A 41 -11.47 12.10 14.23
CA GLU A 41 -11.31 13.17 13.24
C GLU A 41 -10.26 12.82 12.17
N ILE A 42 -9.13 12.25 12.59
CA ILE A 42 -8.06 11.82 11.66
C ILE A 42 -8.56 10.69 10.74
N ILE A 43 -9.21 9.68 11.31
CA ILE A 43 -9.73 8.55 10.53
C ILE A 43 -10.81 9.03 9.55
N GLU A 44 -11.71 9.90 9.98
CA GLU A 44 -12.74 10.49 9.11
C GLU A 44 -12.13 11.30 7.95
N GLU A 45 -11.01 12.00 8.18
CA GLU A 45 -10.28 12.67 7.11
C GLU A 45 -9.68 11.67 6.12
N LEU A 46 -9.06 10.59 6.60
CA LEU A 46 -8.45 9.54 5.78
C LEU A 46 -9.46 8.72 4.96
N LEU A 47 -10.71 8.62 5.43
CA LEU A 47 -11.77 7.89 4.72
C LEU A 47 -12.37 8.69 3.55
N LYS A 48 -12.06 9.99 3.43
CA LYS A 48 -12.51 10.78 2.28
C LYS A 48 -11.76 10.32 1.04
N PRO A 49 -12.46 9.97 -0.05
CA PRO A 49 -11.79 9.59 -1.28
C PRO A 49 -11.01 10.78 -1.84
N VAL A 50 -9.77 10.54 -2.23
CA VAL A 50 -8.87 11.53 -2.84
C VAL A 50 -8.41 11.00 -4.20
N ASP A 51 -8.27 11.89 -5.17
CA ASP A 51 -7.69 11.54 -6.46
C ASP A 51 -6.26 11.00 -6.28
N GLU A 52 -5.91 9.93 -6.99
CA GLU A 52 -4.63 9.24 -6.79
C GLU A 52 -3.41 10.16 -7.00
N SER A 53 -3.54 11.18 -7.86
CA SER A 53 -2.48 12.18 -8.10
C SER A 53 -2.24 13.12 -6.92
N GLN A 54 -3.25 13.28 -6.04
CA GLN A 54 -3.25 14.14 -4.87
C GLN A 54 -3.11 13.35 -3.56
N ASP A 55 -3.18 12.02 -3.60
CA ASP A 55 -3.00 11.17 -2.43
C ASP A 55 -1.51 11.08 -2.05
N PHE A 56 -1.05 12.03 -1.23
CA PHE A 56 0.33 12.09 -0.74
C PHE A 56 0.66 10.91 0.18
N TYR A 57 -0.27 10.52 1.05
CA TYR A 57 -0.06 9.43 2.01
C TYR A 57 0.14 8.09 1.30
N LYS A 58 -0.73 7.74 0.35
CA LYS A 58 -0.60 6.50 -0.44
C LYS A 58 0.71 6.47 -1.23
N ARG A 59 1.11 7.57 -1.87
CA ARG A 59 2.38 7.65 -2.62
C ARG A 59 3.59 7.46 -1.72
N GLN A 60 3.58 8.04 -0.52
CA GLN A 60 4.65 7.85 0.44
C GLN A 60 4.72 6.40 0.92
N GLN A 61 3.57 5.80 1.31
CA GLN A 61 3.49 4.40 1.75
C GLN A 61 3.98 3.42 0.67
N LEU A 62 3.62 3.64 -0.59
CA LEU A 62 4.07 2.80 -1.70
C LEU A 62 5.59 2.92 -1.95
N ARG A 63 6.16 4.12 -1.78
CA ARG A 63 7.61 4.32 -1.86
C ARG A 63 8.34 3.56 -0.75
N GLU A 64 7.88 3.69 0.49
CA GLU A 64 8.48 3.00 1.65
C GLU A 64 8.35 1.48 1.51
N LEU A 65 7.19 0.98 1.06
CA LEU A 65 6.97 -0.44 0.78
C LEU A 65 7.93 -0.99 -0.29
N ALA A 66 8.19 -0.22 -1.34
CA ALA A 66 9.14 -0.62 -2.39
C ALA A 66 10.56 -0.79 -1.83
N LEU A 67 10.98 0.07 -0.90
CA LEU A 67 12.29 -0.03 -0.23
C LEU A 67 12.37 -1.25 0.70
N LEU A 68 11.32 -1.53 1.49
CA LEU A 68 11.28 -2.71 2.36
C LEU A 68 11.38 -4.01 1.55
N ASN A 69 10.72 -4.05 0.38
CA ASN A 69 10.74 -5.21 -0.50
C ASN A 69 12.04 -5.33 -1.31
N SER A 70 12.75 -4.23 -1.62
CA SER A 70 14.02 -4.29 -2.35
C SER A 70 15.16 -4.86 -1.53
N ASN A 71 15.15 -4.65 -0.21
CA ASN A 71 16.23 -5.08 0.70
C ASN A 71 16.28 -6.60 0.91
N PHE A 72 15.22 -7.32 0.55
CA PHE A 72 15.18 -8.80 0.62
C PHE A 72 15.70 -9.49 -0.65
N ARG A 73 16.08 -8.72 -1.69
CA ARG A 73 16.35 -9.29 -3.02
C ARG A 73 17.85 -9.42 -3.36
N GLU A 74 18.75 -9.06 -2.44
CA GLU A 74 20.19 -9.08 -2.68
C GLU A 74 20.85 -10.46 -2.50
N GLU A 75 20.16 -11.46 -1.95
CA GLU A 75 20.70 -12.83 -1.80
C GLU A 75 20.40 -13.76 -3.00
N SER A 76 20.39 -13.20 -4.21
CA SER A 76 20.49 -14.00 -5.44
C SER A 76 21.70 -13.51 -6.24
N PRO A 77 22.80 -14.29 -6.33
CA PRO A 77 23.94 -13.91 -7.12
C PRO A 77 23.53 -13.90 -8.59
N ARG A 78 23.32 -12.72 -9.15
CA ARG A 78 23.21 -12.51 -10.59
C ARG A 78 24.31 -11.55 -11.02
N PRO A 79 25.07 -11.90 -12.07
CA PRO A 79 26.31 -11.23 -12.37
C PRO A 79 26.05 -9.80 -12.82
N SER A 80 26.91 -8.91 -12.32
CA SER A 80 27.02 -7.51 -12.71
C SER A 80 27.09 -7.41 -14.24
N GLY A 81 26.07 -6.80 -14.84
CA GLY A 81 25.99 -6.50 -16.27
C GLY A 81 25.67 -5.03 -16.45
N SER A 82 26.62 -4.16 -16.10
CA SER A 82 26.60 -2.74 -16.42
C SER A 82 26.81 -2.53 -17.92
N VAL A 83 25.91 -1.81 -18.60
CA VAL A 83 26.14 -0.79 -19.67
C VAL A 83 24.76 -0.34 -20.20
N SER A 84 24.22 0.81 -19.80
CA SER A 84 24.42 2.20 -20.30
C SER A 84 23.36 2.65 -21.34
N PRO A 85 22.88 3.92 -21.31
CA PRO A 85 21.64 4.36 -21.92
C PRO A 85 21.84 5.48 -22.97
N PHE A 86 22.11 5.17 -24.23
CA PHE A 86 21.91 6.11 -25.36
C PHE A 86 22.04 5.38 -26.70
N GLY A 87 21.13 5.64 -27.64
CA GLY A 87 21.17 5.07 -29.00
C GLY A 87 20.02 5.56 -29.86
N SER A 88 19.98 6.87 -30.13
CA SER A 88 19.14 7.45 -31.18
C SER A 88 19.81 7.28 -32.55
N SER A 89 18.98 7.11 -33.58
CA SER A 89 19.25 7.26 -35.03
C SER A 89 19.70 6.01 -35.81
N GLY A 90 18.99 5.72 -36.92
CA GLY A 90 19.44 4.71 -37.88
C GLY A 90 18.41 4.26 -38.92
N MET A 91 18.06 5.16 -39.85
CA MET A 91 17.58 4.98 -41.25
C MET A 91 16.84 3.72 -41.74
N LYS A 92 15.78 4.00 -42.52
CA LYS A 92 15.01 3.09 -43.40
C LYS A 92 15.88 2.44 -44.50
N ARG A 93 15.65 1.16 -44.83
CA ARG A 93 15.93 0.59 -46.17
C ARG A 93 14.98 -0.57 -46.49
N ALA A 94 14.63 -0.69 -47.76
CA ALA A 94 13.53 -1.53 -48.28
C ALA A 94 14.00 -2.82 -49.02
N LYS A 95 13.00 -3.71 -49.21
CA LYS A 95 12.66 -4.56 -50.36
C LYS A 95 13.21 -6.01 -50.54
N THR A 96 12.22 -6.84 -50.90
CA THR A 96 12.14 -8.06 -51.74
C THR A 96 12.71 -9.40 -51.28
N GLY A 97 11.84 -10.43 -51.33
CA GLY A 97 12.16 -11.69 -52.01
C GLY A 97 11.75 -12.99 -51.31
N LEU A 98 10.49 -13.41 -51.48
CA LEU A 98 10.03 -14.71 -52.00
C LEU A 98 8.49 -14.77 -51.99
#